data_AF-A0A7J9GAJ8-F1
#
_entry.id   AF-A0A7J9GAJ8-F1
#
_cell.length_a   1.000
_cell.length_b   1.000
_cell.length_c   1.000
_cell.angle_alpha   90.00
_cell.angle_beta   90.00
_cell.angle_gamma   90.00
#
_symmetry.space_group_name_H-M   'P 1'
#
loop_
_entity.id
_entity.type
_entity.pdbx_description
1 polymer ?
#
loop_
_entity_poly.entity_id
_entity_poly.type
_entity_poly.pdbx_seq_one_letter_code
_entity_poly.pdbx_strand_id
1 'polypeptide(L)'
;MGCSFSGLNALYDAVNGGGDVWINENRFKIVRQLGEGGFAYVYLVKEVVSDSSSALASGLAKKVKDPSHLSDDRTYAIKKVLIQNNEQLDLVREEIRVSSLFSHPNLLPLLDHSIISVKPTQEGSWNHEAYLLFPVHLDGTLLDNSKAMTSRKEFFSASDVLQIFRQLCTGLNHMHNLEPPYAHNDVKPGNVLLSHRKGKCPLAILMDFGSARPARKQIRSRSEALQLQEWASEHCSAPFRAPELWDCPSDADIDERTDIWSLGCTLFAIM
;
A
#
# COMPACT_ATOMS: atom_id res chain seq x y z
N MET A 1 -22.34 -37.98 -5.08
CA MET A 1 -22.39 -36.54 -4.75
C MET A 1 -21.47 -36.30 -3.58
N GLY A 2 -20.32 -35.68 -3.81
CA GLY A 2 -19.29 -35.50 -2.78
C GLY A 2 -18.00 -34.99 -3.44
N CYS A 3 -17.92 -33.68 -3.65
CA CYS A 3 -16.70 -33.01 -4.10
C CYS A 3 -16.13 -32.26 -2.90
N SER A 4 -15.13 -32.85 -2.22
CA SER A 4 -14.22 -32.11 -1.35
C SER A 4 -12.92 -31.89 -2.12
N PHE A 5 -12.85 -30.84 -2.93
CA PHE A 5 -11.58 -30.37 -3.46
C PHE A 5 -10.95 -29.45 -2.42
N SER A 6 -10.16 -30.03 -1.53
CA SER A 6 -9.27 -29.30 -0.65
C SER A 6 -8.20 -28.61 -1.49
N GLY A 7 -8.25 -27.28 -1.58
CA GLY A 7 -7.30 -26.41 -2.26
C GLY A 7 -5.89 -26.35 -1.63
N LEU A 8 -5.41 -27.46 -1.08
CA LEU A 8 -4.12 -27.54 -0.38
C LEU A 8 -2.93 -27.91 -1.28
N ASN A 9 -3.15 -28.40 -2.50
CA ASN A 9 -2.06 -28.85 -3.38
C ASN A 9 -1.62 -27.83 -4.43
N ALA A 10 -2.18 -26.61 -4.45
CA ALA A 10 -1.84 -25.57 -5.43
C ALA A 10 -0.77 -24.57 -4.96
N LEU A 11 -0.23 -24.73 -3.74
CA LEU A 11 0.50 -23.66 -3.04
C LEU A 11 1.97 -23.94 -2.72
N TYR A 12 2.54 -25.07 -3.16
CA TYR A 12 3.96 -25.37 -2.93
C TYR A 12 4.92 -24.86 -4.03
N ASP A 13 4.40 -24.35 -5.16
CA ASP A 13 5.24 -23.76 -6.23
C ASP A 13 5.33 -22.23 -6.18
N ALA A 14 4.81 -21.58 -5.13
CA ALA A 14 4.69 -20.12 -5.05
C ALA A 14 6.02 -19.36 -4.90
N VAL A 15 7.16 -20.04 -4.75
CA VAL A 15 8.49 -19.42 -4.76
C VAL A 15 9.05 -19.31 -6.18
N ASN A 16 8.51 -20.04 -7.18
CA ASN A 16 9.10 -20.13 -8.53
C ASN A 16 8.21 -19.61 -9.68
N GLY A 17 7.08 -18.95 -9.39
CA GLY A 17 6.20 -18.42 -10.44
C GLY A 17 5.44 -19.54 -11.17
N GLY A 18 4.17 -19.72 -10.83
CA GLY A 18 3.34 -20.77 -11.42
C GLY A 18 2.06 -21.08 -10.66
N GLY A 19 1.96 -20.69 -9.39
CA GLY A 19 0.78 -20.89 -8.57
C GLY A 19 -0.38 -19.95 -8.89
N ASP A 20 -1.59 -20.42 -8.60
CA ASP A 20 -2.80 -19.59 -8.62
C ASP A 20 -3.16 -19.14 -7.20
N VAL A 21 -3.71 -17.94 -7.12
CA VAL A 21 -4.23 -17.34 -5.88
C VAL A 21 -5.68 -16.97 -6.10
N TRP A 22 -6.50 -17.19 -5.08
CA TRP A 22 -7.90 -16.81 -5.08
C TRP A 22 -8.13 -15.68 -4.08
N ILE A 23 -8.78 -14.62 -4.53
CA ILE A 23 -9.33 -13.58 -3.66
C ILE A 23 -10.84 -13.58 -3.89
N ASN A 24 -11.56 -14.03 -2.87
CA ASN A 24 -13.00 -14.29 -2.95
C ASN A 24 -13.32 -15.22 -4.14
N GLU A 25 -14.12 -14.76 -5.10
CA GLU A 25 -14.54 -15.53 -6.28
C GLU A 25 -13.58 -15.38 -7.47
N ASN A 26 -12.58 -14.50 -7.37
CA ASN A 26 -11.69 -14.17 -8.48
C ASN A 26 -10.37 -14.97 -8.40
N ARG A 27 -9.98 -15.59 -9.51
CA ARG A 27 -8.73 -16.35 -9.66
C ARG A 27 -7.67 -15.51 -10.35
N PHE A 28 -6.46 -15.55 -9.80
CA PHE A 28 -5.31 -14.86 -10.33
C PHE A 28 -4.14 -15.84 -10.48
N LYS A 29 -3.44 -15.77 -11.61
CA LYS A 29 -2.19 -16.49 -11.81
C LYS A 29 -1.01 -15.60 -11.40
N ILE A 30 -0.12 -16.12 -10.55
CA ILE A 30 1.12 -15.40 -10.19
C ILE A 30 2.04 -15.37 -11.41
N VAL A 31 2.47 -14.17 -11.79
CA VAL A 31 3.41 -13.95 -12.91
C VAL A 31 4.84 -13.90 -12.37
N ARG A 32 5.10 -13.01 -11.40
CA ARG A 32 6.41 -12.85 -10.75
C ARG A 32 6.29 -12.07 -9.44
N GLN A 33 7.29 -12.17 -8.58
CA GLN A 33 7.42 -11.30 -7.42
C GLN A 33 7.88 -9.89 -7.84
N LEU A 34 7.30 -8.86 -7.21
CA LEU A 34 7.64 -7.45 -7.37
C LEU A 34 8.49 -6.93 -6.20
N GLY A 35 8.26 -7.45 -5.00
CA GLY A 35 8.98 -7.01 -3.80
C GLY A 35 8.72 -7.90 -2.59
N GLU A 36 9.50 -7.67 -1.54
CA GLU A 36 9.45 -8.37 -0.25
C GLU A 36 9.80 -7.41 0.88
N GLY A 37 9.14 -7.56 2.03
CA GLY A 37 9.50 -6.88 3.26
C GLY A 37 8.95 -7.61 4.47
N GLY A 38 9.82 -8.09 5.36
CA GLY A 38 9.44 -8.80 6.58
C GLY A 38 8.54 -10.01 6.29
N PHE A 39 7.26 -9.92 6.67
CA PHE A 39 6.25 -10.96 6.46
C PHE A 39 5.32 -10.67 5.27
N ALA A 40 5.62 -9.65 4.47
CA ALA A 40 4.83 -9.22 3.33
C ALA A 40 5.57 -9.44 2.01
N TYR A 41 4.85 -9.97 1.03
CA TYR A 41 5.34 -10.26 -0.32
C TYR A 41 4.41 -9.62 -1.33
N VAL A 42 4.95 -8.96 -2.35
CA VAL A 42 4.15 -8.34 -3.42
C VAL A 42 4.38 -9.08 -4.71
N TYR A 43 3.31 -9.49 -5.38
CA TYR A 43 3.35 -10.25 -6.63
C TYR A 43 2.61 -9.51 -7.74
N LEU A 44 3.18 -9.57 -8.94
CA LEU A 44 2.46 -9.30 -10.17
C LEU A 44 1.60 -10.50 -10.49
N VAL A 45 0.31 -10.28 -10.67
CA VAL A 45 -0.64 -11.33 -10.99
C VAL A 45 -1.47 -10.97 -12.22
N LYS A 46 -2.02 -11.98 -12.88
CA LYS A 46 -2.95 -11.82 -14.01
C LYS A 46 -4.27 -12.49 -13.69
N GLU A 47 -5.37 -11.76 -13.82
CA GLU A 47 -6.71 -12.31 -13.63
C GLU A 47 -7.00 -13.40 -14.67
N VAL A 48 -7.51 -14.54 -14.20
CA VAL A 48 -7.91 -15.66 -15.04
C VAL A 48 -9.42 -15.60 -15.21
N VAL A 49 -9.88 -15.26 -16.41
CA VAL A 49 -11.31 -15.21 -16.74
C VAL A 49 -11.70 -16.48 -17.48
N SER A 50 -12.78 -17.14 -17.04
CA SER A 50 -13.32 -18.31 -17.72
C SER A 50 -13.93 -17.90 -19.08
N ASP A 51 -13.67 -18.69 -20.12
CA ASP A 51 -14.07 -18.43 -21.52
C ASP A 51 -15.59 -18.23 -21.74
N SER A 52 -16.42 -18.47 -20.73
CA SER A 52 -17.89 -18.36 -20.79
C SER A 52 -18.42 -16.96 -20.49
N SER A 53 -17.57 -15.98 -20.17
CA SER A 53 -18.00 -14.68 -19.66
C SER A 53 -17.28 -13.55 -20.41
N SER A 54 -18.05 -12.64 -21.04
CA SER A 54 -17.49 -11.47 -21.73
C SER A 54 -16.53 -10.66 -20.83
N ALA A 55 -15.70 -9.78 -21.41
CA ALA A 55 -14.78 -8.94 -20.65
C ALA A 55 -15.43 -8.11 -19.53
N LEU A 56 -16.75 -7.88 -19.60
CA LEU A 56 -17.57 -7.21 -18.57
C LEU A 56 -18.07 -8.14 -17.44
N ALA A 57 -17.78 -9.44 -17.51
CA ALA A 57 -18.31 -10.45 -16.59
C ALA A 57 -17.27 -10.96 -15.57
N SER A 58 -16.08 -10.36 -15.52
CA SER A 58 -15.16 -10.49 -14.39
C SER A 58 -15.86 -10.05 -13.10
N GLY A 59 -15.78 -10.85 -12.03
CA GLY A 59 -16.34 -10.52 -10.72
C GLY A 59 -15.69 -9.26 -10.13
N LEU A 60 -14.39 -9.07 -10.38
CA LEU A 60 -13.64 -7.89 -10.00
C LEU A 60 -14.16 -6.63 -10.71
N ALA A 61 -14.37 -6.68 -12.03
CA ALA A 61 -14.86 -5.54 -12.80
C ALA A 61 -16.23 -5.01 -12.34
N LYS A 62 -17.07 -5.87 -11.74
CA LYS A 62 -18.36 -5.47 -11.13
C LYS A 62 -18.21 -4.79 -9.78
N LYS A 63 -17.10 -5.03 -9.07
CA LYS A 63 -16.86 -4.55 -7.70
C LYS A 63 -16.07 -3.23 -7.67
N VAL A 64 -15.18 -3.03 -8.64
CA VAL A 64 -14.32 -1.83 -8.70
C VAL A 64 -15.16 -0.60 -9.07
N LYS A 65 -15.11 0.43 -8.21
CA LYS A 65 -15.89 1.66 -8.37
C LYS A 65 -15.40 2.53 -9.53
N ASP A 66 -14.09 2.59 -9.74
CA ASP A 66 -13.47 3.37 -10.81
C ASP A 66 -12.81 2.42 -11.83
N PRO A 67 -13.40 2.28 -13.03
CA PRO A 67 -12.87 1.41 -14.08
C PRO A 67 -11.44 1.76 -14.53
N SER A 68 -10.95 2.98 -14.26
CA SER A 68 -9.58 3.39 -14.60
C SER A 68 -8.51 2.64 -13.80
N HIS A 69 -8.91 1.94 -12.74
CA HIS A 69 -8.06 1.07 -11.94
C HIS A 69 -7.95 -0.36 -12.49
N LEU A 70 -8.77 -0.72 -13.49
CA LEU A 70 -8.67 -1.99 -14.18
C LEU A 70 -7.58 -1.88 -15.25
N SER A 71 -6.63 -2.82 -15.23
CA SER A 71 -5.62 -2.88 -16.30
C SER A 71 -6.21 -3.50 -17.56
N ASP A 72 -5.88 -2.95 -18.73
CA ASP A 72 -6.31 -3.46 -20.04
C ASP A 72 -5.90 -4.92 -20.26
N ASP A 73 -4.72 -5.29 -19.76
CA ASP A 73 -4.20 -6.67 -19.83
C ASP A 73 -4.58 -7.53 -18.61
N ARG A 74 -5.43 -6.99 -17.72
CA ARG A 74 -5.90 -7.58 -16.47
C ARG A 74 -4.79 -8.02 -15.52
N THR A 75 -3.70 -7.26 -15.50
CA THR A 75 -2.66 -7.41 -14.49
C THR A 75 -2.89 -6.52 -13.29
N TYR A 76 -2.49 -7.03 -12.13
CA TYR A 76 -2.69 -6.41 -10.82
C TYR A 76 -1.51 -6.72 -9.90
N ALA A 77 -1.43 -6.00 -8.78
CA ALA A 77 -0.50 -6.30 -7.70
C ALA A 77 -1.25 -6.95 -6.52
N ILE A 78 -0.76 -8.09 -6.02
CA ILE A 78 -1.25 -8.71 -4.79
C ILE A 78 -0.18 -8.59 -3.71
N LYS A 79 -0.52 -7.97 -2.58
CA LYS A 79 0.24 -8.02 -1.34
C LYS A 79 -0.25 -9.22 -0.52
N LYS A 80 0.61 -10.22 -0.33
CA LYS A 80 0.41 -11.36 0.59
C LYS A 80 1.09 -11.04 1.91
N VAL A 81 0.38 -11.16 3.03
CA VAL A 81 0.93 -10.98 4.38
C VAL A 81 0.78 -12.26 5.17
N LEU A 82 1.88 -12.76 5.73
CA LEU A 82 1.91 -13.90 6.65
C LEU A 82 1.66 -13.39 8.07
N ILE A 83 0.69 -13.97 8.78
CA ILE A 83 0.22 -13.47 10.07
C ILE A 83 0.44 -14.53 11.15
N GLN A 84 1.24 -14.17 12.16
CA GLN A 84 1.72 -15.08 13.20
C GLN A 84 0.91 -14.98 14.50
N ASN A 85 0.40 -13.79 14.80
CA ASN A 85 -0.31 -13.51 16.05
C ASN A 85 -1.53 -12.60 15.82
N ASN A 86 -2.34 -12.41 16.87
CA ASN A 86 -3.56 -11.60 16.78
C ASN A 86 -3.27 -10.10 16.61
N GLU A 87 -2.15 -9.61 17.14
CA GLU A 87 -1.75 -8.19 17.00
C GLU A 87 -1.48 -7.84 15.54
N GLN A 88 -0.72 -8.67 14.83
CA GLN A 88 -0.49 -8.54 13.38
C GLN A 88 -1.79 -8.65 12.59
N LEU A 89 -2.70 -9.55 13.00
CA LEU A 89 -4.00 -9.69 12.36
C LEU A 89 -4.82 -8.40 12.46
N ASP A 90 -4.81 -7.76 13.64
CA ASP A 90 -5.53 -6.52 13.87
C ASP A 90 -4.91 -5.35 13.12
N LEU A 91 -3.57 -5.29 13.01
CA LEU A 91 -2.88 -4.31 12.16
C LEU A 91 -3.28 -4.46 10.68
N VAL A 92 -3.32 -5.68 10.15
CA VAL A 92 -3.73 -5.93 8.75
C VAL A 92 -5.21 -5.58 8.54
N ARG A 93 -6.08 -5.90 9.49
CA ARG A 93 -7.50 -5.50 9.44
C ARG A 93 -7.66 -3.99 9.41
N GLU A 94 -6.87 -3.29 10.22
CA GLU A 94 -6.87 -1.83 10.25
C GLU A 94 -6.35 -1.24 8.94
N GLU A 95 -5.25 -1.78 8.38
CA GLU A 95 -4.74 -1.37 7.05
C GLU A 95 -5.83 -1.52 5.96
N ILE A 96 -6.53 -2.67 5.93
CA ILE A 96 -7.64 -2.92 5.00
C ILE A 96 -8.77 -1.91 5.20
N ARG A 97 -9.17 -1.67 6.46
CA ARG A 97 -10.24 -0.75 6.82
C ARG A 97 -9.90 0.67 6.37
N VAL A 98 -8.70 1.15 6.71
CA VAL A 98 -8.23 2.50 6.40
C VAL A 98 -8.05 2.69 4.90
N SER A 99 -7.44 1.73 4.20
CA SER A 99 -7.29 1.78 2.74
C SER A 99 -8.64 1.88 2.01
N SER A 100 -9.69 1.29 2.58
CA SER A 100 -11.05 1.33 2.02
C SER A 100 -11.76 2.69 2.18
N LEU A 101 -11.23 3.59 3.02
CA LEU A 101 -11.80 4.93 3.23
C LEU A 101 -11.45 5.89 2.10
N PHE A 102 -10.35 5.65 1.39
CA PHE A 102 -9.78 6.62 0.46
C PHE A 102 -10.25 6.37 -0.97
N SER A 103 -10.65 7.44 -1.65
CA SER A 103 -11.01 7.39 -3.07
C SER A 103 -10.52 8.67 -3.75
N HIS A 104 -9.30 8.60 -4.30
CA HIS A 104 -8.63 9.74 -4.91
C HIS A 104 -7.59 9.26 -5.93
N PRO A 105 -7.41 9.93 -7.09
CA PRO A 105 -6.47 9.49 -8.14
C PRO A 105 -5.00 9.43 -7.72
N ASN A 106 -4.62 10.13 -6.64
CA ASN A 106 -3.27 10.15 -6.09
C ASN A 106 -3.10 9.30 -4.82
N LEU A 107 -4.07 8.44 -4.50
CA LEU A 107 -4.01 7.47 -3.40
C LEU A 107 -4.27 6.08 -3.98
N LEU A 108 -3.45 5.08 -3.63
CA LEU A 108 -3.58 3.74 -4.19
C LEU A 108 -4.86 3.06 -3.67
N PRO A 109 -5.83 2.71 -4.52
CA PRO A 109 -7.08 2.11 -4.07
C PRO A 109 -6.90 0.62 -3.75
N LEU A 110 -7.55 0.16 -2.69
CA LEU A 110 -7.72 -1.27 -2.43
C LEU A 110 -8.89 -1.80 -3.29
N LEU A 111 -8.60 -2.71 -4.22
CA LEU A 111 -9.60 -3.28 -5.14
C LEU A 111 -10.38 -4.43 -4.51
N ASP A 112 -9.66 -5.31 -3.82
CA ASP A 112 -10.25 -6.44 -3.11
C ASP A 112 -9.31 -6.93 -2.01
N HIS A 113 -9.83 -7.73 -1.09
CA HIS A 113 -9.03 -8.38 -0.06
C HIS A 113 -9.66 -9.70 0.40
N SER A 114 -8.85 -10.55 1.03
CA SER A 114 -9.30 -11.71 1.79
C SER A 114 -8.33 -11.99 2.95
N ILE A 115 -8.86 -12.56 4.03
CA ILE A 115 -8.06 -13.11 5.12
C ILE A 115 -8.49 -14.57 5.29
N ILE A 116 -7.54 -15.49 5.25
CA ILE A 116 -7.79 -16.92 5.40
C ILE A 116 -7.01 -17.48 6.58
N SER A 117 -7.61 -18.41 7.31
CA SER A 117 -6.89 -19.21 8.30
C SER A 117 -6.14 -20.32 7.59
N VAL A 118 -4.87 -20.52 7.97
CA VAL A 118 -4.02 -21.58 7.43
C VAL A 118 -3.61 -22.54 8.53
N LYS A 119 -3.42 -23.81 8.17
CA LYS A 119 -2.88 -24.79 9.10
C LYS A 119 -1.40 -24.47 9.33
N PRO A 120 -0.91 -24.46 10.59
CA PRO A 120 0.50 -24.29 10.87
C PRO A 120 1.31 -25.34 10.09
N THR A 121 2.31 -24.90 9.33
CA THR A 121 3.21 -25.81 8.60
C THR A 121 4.42 -26.14 9.47
N GLN A 122 5.13 -27.22 9.16
CA GLN A 122 6.35 -27.59 9.90
C GLN A 122 7.50 -26.57 9.72
N GLU A 123 7.43 -25.72 8.68
CA GLU A 123 8.43 -24.71 8.33
C GLU A 123 8.08 -23.29 8.82
N GLY A 124 6.89 -23.09 9.41
CA GLY A 124 6.43 -21.74 9.75
C GLY A 124 5.33 -21.65 10.79
N SER A 125 5.49 -20.71 11.73
CA SER A 125 4.50 -20.38 12.76
C SER A 125 3.61 -19.22 12.31
N TRP A 126 2.84 -19.40 11.23
CA TRP A 126 1.74 -18.48 10.89
C TRP A 126 0.42 -19.23 10.83
N ASN A 127 -0.64 -18.55 11.25
CA ASN A 127 -1.98 -19.13 11.39
C ASN A 127 -3.01 -18.44 10.49
N HIS A 128 -2.68 -17.28 9.92
CA HIS A 128 -3.49 -16.60 8.91
C HIS A 128 -2.61 -16.10 7.76
N GLU A 129 -3.24 -15.92 6.61
CA GLU A 129 -2.68 -15.19 5.48
C GLU A 129 -3.69 -14.14 5.04
N ALA A 130 -3.22 -12.94 4.73
CA ALA A 130 -4.03 -11.90 4.11
C ALA A 130 -3.56 -11.60 2.70
N TYR A 131 -4.51 -11.35 1.82
CA TYR A 131 -4.29 -10.99 0.42
C TYR A 131 -4.98 -9.66 0.15
N LEU A 132 -4.23 -8.66 -0.30
CA LEU A 132 -4.75 -7.35 -0.67
C LEU A 132 -4.44 -7.11 -2.16
N LEU A 133 -5.45 -6.75 -2.94
CA LEU A 133 -5.37 -6.56 -4.38
C LEU A 133 -5.38 -5.07 -4.74
N PHE A 134 -4.43 -4.65 -5.56
CA PHE A 134 -4.23 -3.26 -5.99
C PHE A 134 -4.06 -3.16 -7.51
N PRO A 135 -4.30 -1.98 -8.11
CA PRO A 135 -3.81 -1.69 -9.45
C PRO A 135 -2.29 -1.83 -9.49
N VAL A 136 -1.75 -2.33 -10.60
CA VAL A 136 -0.31 -2.44 -10.77
C VAL A 136 0.27 -1.16 -11.39
N HIS A 137 1.38 -0.69 -10.82
CA HIS A 137 2.19 0.39 -11.36
C HIS A 137 3.62 -0.12 -11.59
N LEU A 138 3.97 -0.40 -12.84
CA LEU A 138 5.23 -1.05 -13.20
C LEU A 138 6.42 -0.10 -13.35
N ASP A 139 6.17 1.22 -13.36
CA ASP A 139 7.25 2.22 -13.42
C ASP A 139 7.98 2.41 -12.07
N GLY A 140 7.60 1.63 -11.06
CA GLY A 140 8.25 1.59 -9.76
C GLY A 140 7.92 2.80 -8.87
N THR A 141 8.69 2.93 -7.79
CA THR A 141 8.52 4.02 -6.83
C THR A 141 9.31 5.26 -7.26
N LEU A 142 8.98 6.41 -6.68
CA LEU A 142 9.73 7.65 -6.81
C LEU A 142 11.18 7.48 -6.33
N LEU A 143 11.41 6.64 -5.30
CA LEU A 143 12.74 6.27 -4.86
C LEU A 143 13.51 5.48 -5.93
N ASP A 144 12.88 4.50 -6.58
CA ASP A 144 13.52 3.70 -7.63
C ASP A 144 13.91 4.57 -8.82
N ASN A 145 13.01 5.47 -9.24
CA ASN A 145 13.25 6.41 -10.32
C ASN A 145 14.38 7.40 -9.96
N SER A 146 14.39 7.96 -8.74
CA SER A 146 15.45 8.84 -8.27
C SER A 146 16.82 8.16 -8.24
N LYS A 147 16.88 6.90 -7.77
CA LYS A 147 18.13 6.10 -7.79
C LYS A 147 18.60 5.83 -9.22
N ALA A 148 17.70 5.43 -10.12
CA ALA A 148 18.01 5.18 -11.52
C ALA A 148 18.55 6.46 -12.20
N MET A 149 17.90 7.60 -12.02
CA MET A 149 18.35 8.89 -12.55
C MET A 149 19.71 9.29 -12.00
N THR A 150 19.91 9.21 -10.68
CA THR A 150 21.20 9.51 -10.04
C THR A 150 22.34 8.66 -10.63
N SER A 151 22.10 7.37 -10.87
CA SER A 151 23.11 6.48 -11.50
C SER A 151 23.50 6.91 -12.93
N ARG A 152 22.59 7.59 -13.62
CA ARG A 152 22.81 8.18 -14.95
C ARG A 152 23.26 9.65 -14.89
N LYS A 153 23.41 10.23 -13.70
CA LYS A 153 23.66 11.67 -13.47
C LYS A 153 22.55 12.56 -14.06
N GLU A 154 21.33 12.06 -14.04
CA GLU A 154 20.12 12.78 -14.43
C GLU A 154 19.33 13.17 -13.18
N PHE A 155 18.41 14.12 -13.34
CA PHE A 155 17.51 14.59 -12.28
C PHE A 155 16.13 14.82 -12.87
N PHE A 156 15.11 14.82 -12.01
CA PHE A 156 13.78 15.26 -12.41
C PHE A 156 13.84 16.72 -12.86
N SER A 157 13.08 17.07 -13.89
CA SER A 157 12.92 18.48 -14.25
C SER A 157 12.17 19.21 -13.14
N ALA A 158 12.42 20.51 -12.97
CA ALA A 158 11.65 21.32 -12.01
C ALA A 158 10.13 21.24 -12.26
N SER A 159 9.72 21.12 -13.51
CA SER A 159 8.32 20.89 -13.88
C SER A 159 7.79 19.56 -13.34
N ASP A 160 8.53 18.46 -13.51
CA ASP A 160 8.12 17.14 -13.00
C ASP A 160 8.06 17.13 -11.48
N VAL A 161 9.06 17.72 -10.81
CA VAL A 161 9.08 17.86 -9.35
C VAL A 161 7.83 18.59 -8.85
N LEU A 162 7.49 19.74 -9.45
CA LEU A 162 6.30 20.51 -9.06
C LEU A 162 5.00 19.74 -9.35
N GLN A 163 4.92 18.98 -10.45
CA GLN A 163 3.75 18.17 -10.78
C GLN A 163 3.57 16.99 -9.83
N ILE A 164 4.64 16.31 -9.46
CA ILE A 164 4.64 15.24 -8.46
C ILE A 164 4.22 15.81 -7.11
N PHE A 165 4.85 16.90 -6.68
CA PHE A 165 4.54 17.57 -5.41
C PHE A 165 3.06 17.97 -5.32
N ARG A 166 2.54 18.63 -6.36
CA ARG A 166 1.12 19.01 -6.43
C ARG A 166 0.18 17.81 -6.28
N GLN A 167 0.49 16.69 -6.93
CA GLN A 167 -0.31 15.47 -6.86
C GLN A 167 -0.31 14.85 -5.45
N LEU A 168 0.85 14.83 -4.78
CA LEU A 168 0.95 14.38 -3.40
C LEU A 168 0.16 15.31 -2.45
N CYS A 169 0.25 16.63 -2.64
CA CYS A 169 -0.57 17.59 -1.89
C CYS A 169 -2.07 17.30 -2.06
N THR A 170 -2.54 17.00 -3.27
CA THR A 170 -3.96 16.70 -3.49
C THR A 170 -4.40 15.40 -2.82
N GLY A 171 -3.56 14.36 -2.83
CA GLY A 171 -3.82 13.11 -2.13
C GLY A 171 -3.87 13.28 -0.61
N LEU A 172 -2.87 13.95 -0.02
CA LEU A 172 -2.85 14.24 1.41
C LEU A 172 -4.01 15.13 1.82
N ASN A 173 -4.32 16.18 1.05
CA ASN A 173 -5.48 17.03 1.30
C ASN A 173 -6.80 16.23 1.30
N HIS A 174 -6.93 15.19 0.48
CA HIS A 174 -8.09 14.30 0.55
C HIS A 174 -8.17 13.57 1.89
N MET A 175 -7.08 12.96 2.37
CA MET A 175 -7.02 12.26 3.66
C MET A 175 -7.26 13.21 4.85
N HIS A 176 -6.65 14.39 4.81
CA HIS A 176 -6.68 15.40 5.87
C HIS A 176 -8.05 16.08 6.02
N ASN A 177 -8.92 16.03 5.00
CA ASN A 177 -10.28 16.60 5.04
C ASN A 177 -11.39 15.57 5.23
N LEU A 178 -11.07 14.32 5.54
CA LEU A 178 -12.07 13.34 5.96
C LEU A 178 -12.63 13.70 7.35
N GLU A 179 -13.77 13.08 7.69
CA GLU A 179 -14.36 13.18 9.02
C GLU A 179 -14.45 11.76 9.65
N PRO A 180 -13.58 11.42 10.62
CA PRO A 180 -12.46 12.22 11.14
C PRO A 180 -11.27 12.31 10.14
N PRO A 181 -10.38 13.30 10.28
CA PRO A 181 -9.20 13.44 9.41
C PRO A 181 -8.18 12.34 9.68
N TYR A 182 -7.49 11.88 8.63
CA TYR A 182 -6.43 10.86 8.73
C TYR A 182 -5.08 11.42 8.30
N ALA A 183 -4.03 11.05 9.02
CA ALA A 183 -2.64 11.28 8.61
C ALA A 183 -2.03 9.98 8.10
N HIS A 184 -1.15 10.06 7.11
CA HIS A 184 -0.45 8.92 6.53
C HIS A 184 0.70 8.44 7.43
N ASN A 185 1.44 9.36 8.05
CA ASN A 185 2.58 9.16 8.97
C ASN A 185 3.82 8.44 8.39
N ASP A 186 3.85 8.14 7.08
CA ASP A 186 5.01 7.50 6.44
C ASP A 186 5.17 7.95 4.97
N VAL A 187 4.96 9.25 4.72
CA VAL A 187 5.18 9.85 3.40
C VAL A 187 6.67 9.89 3.11
N LYS A 188 7.10 9.16 2.08
CA LYS A 188 8.50 9.08 1.64
C LYS A 188 8.57 8.68 0.17
N PRO A 189 9.69 8.91 -0.55
CA PRO A 189 9.83 8.51 -1.95
C PRO A 189 9.56 7.02 -2.21
N GLY A 190 9.83 6.15 -1.23
CA GLY A 190 9.56 4.71 -1.34
C GLY A 190 8.07 4.34 -1.31
N ASN A 191 7.21 5.22 -0.80
CA ASN A 191 5.76 5.01 -0.71
C ASN A 191 4.99 5.83 -1.77
N VAL A 192 5.69 6.34 -2.79
CA VAL A 192 5.08 7.05 -3.92
C VAL A 192 5.33 6.23 -5.18
N LEU A 193 4.28 5.63 -5.75
CA LEU A 193 4.34 4.99 -7.06
C LEU A 193 4.29 6.05 -8.16
N LEU A 194 5.03 5.82 -9.23
CA LEU A 194 4.93 6.60 -10.46
C LEU A 194 4.23 5.78 -11.55
N SER A 195 3.51 6.49 -12.42
CA SER A 195 3.00 5.93 -13.66
C SER A 195 3.19 6.91 -14.80
N HIS A 196 3.96 6.52 -15.80
CA HIS A 196 4.25 7.33 -16.97
C HIS A 196 3.22 7.04 -18.07
N ARG A 197 2.68 8.11 -18.66
CA ARG A 197 1.84 8.03 -19.85
C ARG A 197 2.44 8.89 -20.94
N LYS A 198 2.49 8.37 -22.16
CA LYS A 198 3.13 9.07 -23.30
C LYS A 198 2.56 10.48 -23.45
N GLY A 199 3.44 11.48 -23.41
CA GLY A 199 3.08 12.89 -23.57
C GLY A 199 2.37 13.53 -22.37
N LYS A 200 2.36 12.89 -21.20
CA LYS A 200 1.82 13.44 -19.96
C LYS A 200 2.86 13.43 -18.85
N CYS A 201 2.68 14.32 -17.87
CA CYS A 201 3.43 14.30 -16.63
C CYS A 201 3.26 12.94 -15.92
N PRO A 202 4.26 12.47 -15.14
CA PRO A 202 4.10 11.26 -14.35
C PRO A 202 2.95 11.41 -13.35
N LEU A 203 2.08 10.40 -13.29
CA LEU A 203 1.06 10.28 -12.26
C LEU A 203 1.75 9.79 -10.98
N ALA A 204 1.62 10.54 -9.89
CA ALA A 204 2.16 10.18 -8.58
C ALA A 204 1.04 9.66 -7.67
N ILE A 205 1.25 8.50 -7.07
CA ILE A 205 0.23 7.79 -6.27
C ILE A 205 0.86 7.39 -4.95
N LEU A 206 0.31 7.91 -3.85
CA LEU A 206 0.73 7.54 -2.50
C LEU A 206 0.16 6.16 -2.14
N MET A 207 0.99 5.29 -1.57
CA MET A 207 0.64 3.93 -1.17
C MET A 207 1.08 3.64 0.26
N ASP A 208 0.71 2.47 0.77
CA ASP A 208 1.09 1.95 2.09
C ASP A 208 0.46 2.70 3.27
N PHE A 209 -0.82 2.40 3.51
CA PHE A 209 -1.60 2.99 4.60
C PHE A 209 -1.48 2.23 5.93
N GLY A 210 -0.48 1.36 6.08
CA GLY A 210 -0.29 0.58 7.32
C GLY A 210 0.01 1.43 8.57
N SER A 211 0.58 2.63 8.38
CA SER A 211 0.83 3.61 9.46
C SER A 211 -0.24 4.71 9.54
N ALA A 212 -1.25 4.66 8.67
CA ALA A 212 -2.27 5.70 8.62
C ALA A 212 -3.25 5.56 9.79
N ARG A 213 -3.59 6.68 10.43
CA ARG A 213 -4.48 6.72 11.60
C ARG A 213 -5.19 8.09 11.69
N PRO A 214 -6.21 8.25 12.55
CA PRO A 214 -6.79 9.55 12.83
C PRO A 214 -5.70 10.58 13.17
N ALA A 215 -5.71 11.71 12.48
CA ALA A 215 -4.62 12.67 12.46
C ALA A 215 -4.45 13.40 13.80
N ARG A 216 -5.57 13.81 14.39
CA ARG A 216 -5.60 14.75 15.52
C ARG A 216 -5.61 13.99 16.85
N LYS A 217 -4.56 14.17 17.64
CA LYS A 217 -4.41 13.59 18.97
C LYS A 217 -3.96 14.66 19.96
N GLN A 218 -4.73 14.79 21.03
CA GLN A 218 -4.38 15.60 22.19
C GLN A 218 -3.46 14.79 23.09
N ILE A 219 -2.26 15.32 23.36
CA ILE A 219 -1.32 14.77 24.33
C ILE A 219 -1.38 15.66 25.57
N ARG A 220 -1.67 15.06 26.73
CA ARG A 220 -1.87 15.75 28.01
C ARG A 220 -1.07 15.14 29.16
N SER A 221 -0.25 14.13 28.89
CA SER A 221 0.65 13.55 29.88
C SER A 221 1.96 13.06 29.27
N ARG A 222 2.97 12.91 30.13
CA ARG A 222 4.26 12.31 29.72
C ARG A 222 4.11 10.87 29.25
N SER A 223 3.16 10.11 29.82
CA SER A 223 2.91 8.73 29.41
C SER A 223 2.35 8.65 28.00
N GLU A 224 1.38 9.51 27.66
CA GLU A 224 0.83 9.60 26.30
C GLU A 224 1.89 10.04 25.27
N ALA A 225 2.75 10.98 25.66
CA ALA A 225 3.86 11.42 24.82
C ALA A 225 4.85 10.28 24.52
N LEU A 226 5.23 9.49 25.54
CA LEU A 226 6.12 8.34 25.37
C LEU A 226 5.50 7.26 24.49
N GLN A 227 4.20 6.95 24.67
CA GLN A 227 3.50 5.99 23.81
C GLN A 227 3.44 6.45 22.35
N LEU A 228 3.22 7.75 22.12
CA LEU A 228 3.24 8.31 20.77
C LEU A 228 4.64 8.20 20.14
N GLN A 229 5.69 8.51 20.91
CA GLN A 229 7.07 8.44 20.47
C GLN A 229 7.48 7.00 20.14
N GLU A 230 7.13 6.03 20.98
CA GLU A 230 7.37 4.60 20.77
C GLU A 230 6.64 4.12 19.50
N TRP A 231 5.35 4.44 19.37
CA TRP A 231 4.59 4.14 18.16
C TRP A 231 5.24 4.73 16.90
N ALA A 232 5.62 6.01 16.93
CA ALA A 232 6.26 6.66 15.80
C ALA A 232 7.63 6.05 15.47
N SER A 233 8.32 5.52 16.49
CA SER A 233 9.60 4.83 16.34
C SER A 233 9.49 3.59 15.45
N GLU A 234 8.37 2.89 15.53
CA GLU A 234 8.06 1.66 14.81
C GLU A 234 7.38 1.90 13.46
N HIS A 235 6.55 2.93 13.35
CA HIS A 235 5.64 3.12 12.21
C HIS A 235 6.04 4.25 11.24
N CYS A 236 6.90 5.18 11.66
CA CYS A 236 7.32 6.30 10.82
C CYS A 236 8.79 6.13 10.42
N SER A 237 9.12 6.24 9.13
CA SER A 237 10.51 6.16 8.67
C SER A 237 11.35 7.31 9.24
N ALA A 238 12.40 6.96 10.00
CA ALA A 238 13.22 7.93 10.73
C ALA A 238 13.68 9.16 9.91
N PRO A 239 14.17 9.06 8.66
CA PRO A 239 14.61 10.23 7.90
C PRO A 239 13.49 11.20 7.49
N PHE A 240 12.24 10.76 7.52
CA PHE A 240 11.06 11.54 7.11
C PHE A 240 10.16 11.88 8.30
N ARG A 241 10.50 11.42 9.51
CA ARG A 241 9.70 11.61 10.72
C ARG A 241 9.78 13.06 11.20
N ALA A 242 8.61 13.64 11.47
CA ALA A 242 8.47 15.00 11.98
C ALA A 242 9.12 15.17 13.37
N PRO A 243 9.70 16.34 13.69
CA PRO A 243 10.43 16.58 14.94
C PRO A 243 9.57 16.38 16.19
N GLU A 244 8.28 16.75 16.14
CA GLU A 244 7.31 16.54 17.22
C GLU A 244 6.99 15.06 17.50
N LEU A 245 7.42 14.15 16.62
CA LEU A 245 7.35 12.70 16.83
C LEU A 245 8.68 12.09 17.33
N TRP A 246 9.77 12.87 17.36
CA TRP A 246 11.05 12.48 17.96
C TRP A 246 11.12 12.81 19.44
N ASP A 247 10.77 14.04 19.78
CA ASP A 247 10.66 14.52 21.16
C ASP A 247 9.21 14.96 21.39
N CYS A 248 8.35 13.99 21.69
CA CYS A 248 6.91 14.22 21.85
C CYS A 248 6.66 15.12 23.08
N PRO A 249 6.05 16.31 22.91
CA PRO A 249 5.71 17.17 24.03
C PRO A 249 4.67 16.50 24.95
N SER A 250 4.75 16.75 26.25
CA SER A 250 3.80 16.18 27.22
C SER A 250 2.47 16.93 27.32
N ASP A 251 2.39 18.10 26.68
CA ASP A 251 1.17 18.90 26.54
C ASP A 251 1.18 19.60 25.17
N ALA A 252 0.56 18.97 24.17
CA ALA A 252 0.47 19.49 22.81
C ALA A 252 -0.65 18.81 22.02
N ASP A 253 -1.07 19.47 20.94
CA ASP A 253 -1.97 18.90 19.94
C ASP A 253 -1.16 18.49 18.72
N ILE A 254 -1.10 17.19 18.46
CA ILE A 254 -0.46 16.61 17.28
C ILE A 254 -1.54 16.40 16.23
N ASP A 255 -1.26 16.78 14.99
CA ASP A 255 -2.23 16.77 13.90
C ASP A 255 -1.58 16.33 12.57
N GLU A 256 -2.35 16.45 11.48
CA GLU A 256 -1.95 16.09 10.12
C GLU A 256 -0.70 16.80 9.58
N ARG A 257 -0.20 17.84 10.27
CA ARG A 257 1.00 18.58 9.84
C ARG A 257 2.28 17.73 9.90
N THR A 258 2.26 16.60 10.60
CA THR A 258 3.35 15.61 10.55
C THR A 258 3.62 15.14 9.12
N ASP A 259 2.57 14.94 8.30
CA ASP A 259 2.71 14.57 6.90
C ASP A 259 3.30 15.70 6.05
N ILE A 260 3.07 16.96 6.42
CA ILE A 260 3.60 18.13 5.69
C ILE A 260 5.11 18.21 5.85
N TRP A 261 5.64 17.87 7.03
CA TRP A 261 7.08 17.69 7.23
C TRP A 261 7.63 16.58 6.33
N SER A 262 7.03 15.39 6.40
CA SER A 262 7.45 14.22 5.61
C SER A 262 7.38 14.49 4.10
N LEU A 263 6.37 15.23 3.65
CA LEU A 263 6.24 15.70 2.27
C LEU A 263 7.37 16.67 1.88
N GLY A 264 7.75 17.59 2.76
CA GLY A 264 8.90 18.48 2.57
C GLY A 264 10.21 17.70 2.40
N CYS A 265 10.45 16.70 3.25
CA CYS A 265 11.59 15.79 3.11
C CYS A 265 11.54 14.98 1.80
N THR A 266 10.35 14.53 1.39
CA THR A 266 10.15 13.82 0.12
C THR A 266 10.46 14.70 -1.08
N LEU A 267 10.04 15.96 -1.05
CA LEU A 267 10.38 16.96 -2.07
C LEU A 267 11.90 17.20 -2.12
N PHE A 268 12.53 17.41 -0.96
CA PHE A 268 13.98 17.59 -0.88
C PHE A 268 14.76 16.41 -1.47
N ALA A 269 14.29 15.18 -1.27
CA ALA A 269 14.96 13.98 -1.77
C ALA A 269 14.93 13.81 -3.30
N ILE A 270 14.11 14.58 -4.02
CA ILE A 270 13.96 14.48 -5.48
C ILE A 270 14.35 15.76 -6.24
N MET A 271 14.81 16.79 -5.51
CA MET A 271 15.45 17.98 -6.06
C MET A 271 16.95 17.75 -6.25
#